data_AF-A0AAW1SG18-F1
#
_entry.id   AF-A0AAW1SG18-F1
#
_cell.length_a   1.000
_cell.length_b   1.000
_cell.length_c   1.000
_cell.angle_alpha   90.00
_cell.angle_beta   90.00
_cell.angle_gamma   90.00
#
_symmetry.space_group_name_H-M   'P 1'
#
loop_
_entity.id
_entity.type
_entity.pdbx_description
1 polymer ?
#
loop_
_entity_poly.entity_id
_entity_poly.type
_entity_poly.pdbx_seq_one_letter_code
_entity_poly.pdbx_strand_id
1 'polypeptide(L)'
;MALTFFQVDAFTTEAFRGNPAAVVFVHDQTLTCQQMQHIAIENNLSETAYLEHEEPGTVADISYFASASTFRLRWFTPAAEVALCGHATLASAAAIFKGTRNPSTALNFLTASGILTVRRAAADSIGPMSMDLPSFPSDSAKVPADWQSPDSELMQVYDYDHRATRTLQLAVCRWRCDELAPSISFHKKQCNLTDKLALFSRSATQVRAVEFQHAHLKYLLIEMTPNADKAASAIRAITPDFMRLKAAGSHDLVGIIVTLCDDGGSKILSRFFAPFVGINEDPVTGSAFSVLVPYWHKQLHKDSFQAEQCSARGGRLTAELVRDISACTRNAVAKGTHALDVG
;
A
#
# COMPACT_ATOMS: atom_id res chain seq x y z
N MET A 1 16.26 30.53 5.55
CA MET A 1 16.07 29.17 6.09
C MET A 1 16.50 28.21 5.01
N ALA A 2 17.59 27.49 5.23
CA ALA A 2 18.04 26.43 4.35
C ALA A 2 17.61 25.10 4.97
N LEU A 3 17.03 24.22 4.16
CA LEU A 3 16.72 22.85 4.54
C LEU A 3 17.41 21.94 3.52
N THR A 4 18.04 20.87 3.99
CA THR A 4 18.51 19.82 3.10
C THR A 4 17.30 18.98 2.69
N PHE A 5 17.10 18.88 1.38
CA PHE A 5 15.96 18.21 0.76
C PHE A 5 16.46 17.16 -0.22
N PHE A 6 15.82 15.99 -0.21
CA PHE A 6 16.00 14.93 -1.19
C PHE A 6 14.65 14.50 -1.73
N GLN A 7 14.58 14.18 -3.01
CA GLN A 7 13.44 13.45 -3.56
C GLN A 7 13.86 12.02 -3.91
N VAL A 8 13.24 11.05 -3.25
CA VAL A 8 13.64 9.64 -3.37
C VAL A 8 12.47 8.79 -3.84
N ASP A 9 12.69 8.03 -4.90
CA ASP A 9 11.75 7.02 -5.40
C ASP A 9 12.02 5.69 -4.67
N ALA A 10 11.13 5.30 -3.75
CA ALA A 10 11.21 4.03 -3.03
C ALA A 10 10.67 2.86 -3.86
N PHE A 11 11.17 1.65 -3.59
CA PHE A 11 10.81 0.38 -4.28
C PHE A 11 11.20 0.32 -5.77
N THR A 12 12.28 1.00 -6.15
CA THR A 12 12.78 1.02 -7.53
C THR A 12 14.28 1.25 -7.59
N THR A 13 14.89 0.80 -8.70
CA THR A 13 16.26 1.13 -9.13
C THR A 13 16.30 2.10 -10.31
N GLU A 14 15.13 2.48 -10.83
CA GLU A 14 14.95 3.36 -11.99
C GLU A 14 14.23 4.63 -11.56
N ALA A 15 14.65 5.78 -12.10
CA ALA A 15 14.00 7.05 -11.85
C ALA A 15 12.58 7.07 -12.42
N PHE A 16 11.68 7.81 -11.78
CA PHE A 16 10.28 7.96 -12.17
C PHE A 16 9.43 6.68 -12.06
N ARG A 17 9.97 5.68 -11.37
CA ARG A 17 9.30 4.43 -10.97
C ARG A 17 9.12 4.42 -9.45
N GLY A 18 8.51 3.39 -8.89
CA GLY A 18 8.35 3.29 -7.43
C GLY A 18 7.41 4.34 -6.84
N ASN A 19 7.52 4.60 -5.53
CA ASN A 19 6.73 5.59 -4.81
C ASN A 19 7.61 6.78 -4.38
N PRO A 20 7.38 8.00 -4.91
CA PRO A 20 8.18 9.16 -4.57
C PRO A 20 7.86 9.67 -3.16
N ALA A 21 8.90 10.01 -2.41
CA ALA A 21 8.80 10.75 -1.17
C ALA A 21 9.80 11.91 -1.13
N ALA A 22 9.38 13.03 -0.56
CA ALA A 22 10.30 14.09 -0.16
C ALA A 22 10.91 13.72 1.20
N VAL A 23 12.20 13.93 1.38
CA VAL A 23 12.91 13.73 2.65
C VAL A 23 13.62 15.03 3.01
N VAL A 24 13.24 15.59 4.17
CA VAL A 24 13.78 16.82 4.70
C VAL A 24 14.61 16.50 5.93
N PHE A 25 15.88 16.88 5.93
CA PHE A 25 16.69 16.85 7.15
C PHE A 25 16.45 18.15 7.91
N VAL A 26 15.95 18.03 9.13
CA VAL A 26 15.70 19.15 10.02
C VAL A 26 16.99 19.46 10.76
N HIS A 27 17.73 20.44 10.26
CA HIS A 27 18.99 20.94 10.83
C HIS A 27 18.95 22.46 11.00
N ASP A 28 19.90 23.00 11.77
CA ASP A 28 20.08 24.43 12.12
C ASP A 28 18.95 25.09 12.92
N GLN A 29 17.74 24.54 12.89
CA GLN A 29 16.58 24.94 13.69
C GLN A 29 15.55 23.81 13.78
N THR A 30 14.61 23.94 14.71
CA THR A 30 13.44 23.06 14.77
C THR A 30 12.32 23.56 13.85
N LEU A 31 11.44 22.65 13.42
CA LEU A 31 10.23 23.00 12.66
C LEU A 31 8.98 22.74 13.50
N THR A 32 8.02 23.66 13.42
CA THR A 32 6.68 23.45 13.97
C THR A 32 5.85 22.51 13.08
N CYS A 33 4.82 21.88 13.64
CA CYS A 33 3.87 21.07 12.86
C CYS A 33 3.26 21.85 11.69
N GLN A 34 2.98 23.14 11.87
CA GLN A 34 2.41 23.98 10.81
C GLN A 34 3.40 24.18 9.66
N GLN A 35 4.68 24.42 9.96
CA GLN A 35 5.72 24.54 8.92
C GLN A 35 5.90 23.22 8.16
N MET A 36 5.97 22.09 8.88
CA MET A 36 6.04 20.77 8.25
C MET A 36 4.81 20.50 7.36
N GLN A 37 3.61 20.89 7.79
CA GLN A 37 2.40 20.74 6.97
C GLN A 37 2.45 21.63 5.72
N HIS A 38 2.88 22.89 5.83
CA HIS A 38 2.99 23.79 4.68
C HIS A 38 4.03 23.31 3.66
N ILE A 39 5.18 22.81 4.11
CA ILE A 39 6.19 22.23 3.21
C ILE A 39 5.63 20.98 2.52
N ALA A 40 4.88 20.14 3.24
CA ALA A 40 4.26 18.96 2.63
C ALA A 40 3.19 19.32 1.59
N ILE A 41 2.41 20.37 1.84
CA ILE A 41 1.47 20.94 0.86
C ILE A 41 2.22 21.43 -0.39
N GLU A 42 3.31 22.18 -0.21
CA GLU A 42 4.11 22.73 -1.32
C GLU A 42 4.74 21.62 -2.17
N ASN A 43 5.31 20.59 -1.53
CA ASN A 43 5.92 19.47 -2.22
C ASN A 43 4.90 18.66 -3.03
N ASN A 44 3.66 18.56 -2.54
CA ASN A 44 2.55 17.85 -3.19
C ASN A 44 2.90 16.43 -3.69
N LEU A 45 3.73 15.73 -2.92
CA LEU A 45 4.06 14.31 -3.11
C LEU A 45 3.14 13.44 -2.22
N SER A 46 3.23 12.10 -2.37
CA SER A 46 2.52 11.15 -1.50
C SER A 46 2.77 11.50 -0.03
N GLU A 47 4.05 11.60 0.35
CA GLU A 47 4.47 12.01 1.69
C GLU A 47 5.76 12.84 1.63
N THR A 48 5.86 13.78 2.58
CA THR A 48 7.10 14.41 2.99
C THR A 48 7.51 13.87 4.35
N ALA A 49 8.71 13.27 4.42
CA ALA A 49 9.36 12.79 5.61
C ALA A 49 10.26 13.86 6.22
N TYR A 50 10.19 14.02 7.54
CA TYR A 50 11.07 14.91 8.31
C TYR A 50 11.95 14.09 9.23
N LEU A 51 13.26 14.19 9.02
CA LEU A 51 14.27 13.56 9.86
C LEU A 51 14.79 14.58 10.88
N GLU A 52 14.65 14.24 12.15
CA GLU A 52 15.02 15.08 13.28
C GLU A 52 16.05 14.35 14.16
N HIS A 53 16.68 15.10 15.07
CA HIS A 53 17.52 14.55 16.13
C HIS A 53 16.73 13.54 16.99
N GLU A 54 17.39 12.51 17.54
CA GLU A 54 16.73 11.51 18.39
C GLU A 54 16.07 12.13 19.63
N GLU A 55 16.72 13.14 20.21
CA GLU A 55 16.19 13.95 21.31
C GLU A 55 15.24 15.05 20.78
N PRO A 56 13.98 15.10 21.25
CA PRO A 56 13.01 16.12 20.84
C PRO A 56 13.46 17.54 21.17
N GLY A 57 13.28 18.47 20.23
CA GLY A 57 13.60 19.88 20.42
C GLY A 57 15.09 20.20 20.29
N THR A 58 15.95 19.21 20.08
CA THR A 58 17.37 19.38 19.80
C THR A 58 17.60 19.68 18.33
N VAL A 59 18.40 20.70 18.04
CA VAL A 59 18.81 21.05 16.67
C VAL A 59 19.95 20.12 16.25
N ALA A 60 19.76 19.37 15.17
CA ALA A 60 20.83 18.58 14.57
C ALA A 60 21.75 19.46 13.71
N ASP A 61 23.06 19.20 13.78
CA ASP A 61 24.00 19.60 12.74
C ASP A 61 23.86 18.62 11.56
N ILE A 62 24.10 19.05 10.32
CA ILE A 62 24.03 18.17 9.15
C ILE A 62 24.94 16.92 9.29
N SER A 63 26.07 17.06 10.00
CA SER A 63 27.03 16.00 10.30
C SER A 63 26.47 14.92 11.24
N TYR A 64 25.43 15.22 12.04
CA TYR A 64 24.71 14.24 12.87
C TYR A 64 24.15 13.10 12.01
N PHE A 65 23.56 13.43 10.86
CA PHE A 65 22.99 12.43 9.95
C PHE A 65 24.05 11.53 9.30
N ALA A 66 25.33 11.91 9.34
CA ALA A 66 26.44 11.08 8.82
C ALA A 66 26.97 10.08 9.86
N SER A 67 26.75 10.29 11.16
CA SER A 67 27.34 9.48 12.23
C SER A 67 26.33 8.74 13.10
N ALA A 68 25.14 9.30 13.29
CA ALA A 68 24.09 8.68 14.11
C ALA A 68 23.43 7.48 13.40
N SER A 69 22.86 6.58 14.19
CA SER A 69 22.09 5.42 13.70
C SER A 69 20.63 5.44 14.17
N THR A 70 20.24 6.43 14.96
CA THR A 70 18.88 6.61 15.48
C THR A 70 18.40 8.03 15.16
N PHE A 71 17.18 8.15 14.66
CA PHE A 71 16.59 9.42 14.25
C PHE A 71 15.12 9.48 14.64
N ARG A 72 14.59 10.67 14.92
CA ARG A 72 13.14 10.86 14.93
C ARG A 72 12.65 11.03 13.50
N LEU A 73 11.50 10.43 13.20
CA LEU A 73 10.93 10.46 11.85
C LEU A 73 9.42 10.72 11.92
N ARG A 74 8.98 11.70 11.12
CA ARG A 74 7.58 12.11 10.99
C ARG A 74 7.22 12.20 9.51
N TRP A 75 5.96 11.95 9.18
CA TRP A 75 5.49 11.98 7.80
C TRP A 75 4.24 12.82 7.67
N PHE A 76 4.20 13.61 6.62
CA PHE A 76 3.08 14.46 6.29
C PHE A 76 2.66 14.21 4.85
N THR A 77 1.39 13.92 4.67
CA THR A 77 0.72 14.11 3.39
C THR A 77 0.40 15.60 3.21
N PRO A 78 -0.01 16.06 2.02
CA PRO A 78 -0.53 17.42 1.85
C PRO A 78 -1.74 17.75 2.75
N ALA A 79 -2.45 16.75 3.26
CA ALA A 79 -3.65 16.95 4.08
C ALA A 79 -3.37 16.92 5.58
N ALA A 80 -2.51 16.03 6.05
CA ALA A 80 -2.27 15.79 7.47
C ALA A 80 -0.97 15.00 7.74
N GLU A 81 -0.52 15.04 9.00
CA GLU A 81 0.46 14.11 9.55
C GLU A 81 -0.11 12.68 9.60
N VAL A 82 0.72 11.69 9.25
CA VAL A 82 0.35 10.27 9.31
C VAL A 82 1.23 9.52 10.30
N ALA A 83 0.63 8.57 11.03
CA ALA A 83 1.32 7.86 12.12
C ALA A 83 2.32 6.81 11.64
N LEU A 84 2.20 6.31 10.40
CA LEU A 84 3.06 5.27 9.83
C LEU A 84 3.11 5.40 8.30
N CYS A 85 4.30 5.49 7.72
CA CYS A 85 4.49 5.42 6.27
C CYS A 85 5.73 4.60 5.89
N GLY A 86 5.52 3.45 5.24
CA GLY A 86 6.61 2.53 4.93
C GLY A 86 7.57 3.02 3.85
N HIS A 87 7.06 3.54 2.74
CA HIS A 87 7.89 3.92 1.60
C HIS A 87 8.74 5.17 1.90
N ALA A 88 8.17 6.15 2.60
CA ALA A 88 8.88 7.33 3.04
C ALA A 88 9.92 7.02 4.13
N THR A 89 9.72 5.95 4.93
CA THR A 89 10.77 5.42 5.83
C THR A 89 11.97 4.87 5.06
N LEU A 90 11.72 4.09 4.01
CA LEU A 90 12.78 3.56 3.14
C LEU A 90 13.50 4.66 2.37
N ALA A 91 12.75 5.64 1.86
CA ALA A 91 13.30 6.84 1.25
C ALA A 91 14.21 7.60 2.22
N SER A 92 13.79 7.76 3.47
CA SER A 92 14.56 8.41 4.53
C SER A 92 15.87 7.68 4.82
N ALA A 93 15.83 6.35 4.91
CA ALA A 93 17.03 5.53 5.10
C ALA A 93 18.00 5.66 3.92
N ALA A 94 17.52 5.67 2.68
CA ALA A 94 18.37 5.86 1.51
C ALA A 94 18.97 7.27 1.44
N ALA A 95 18.21 8.30 1.79
CA ALA A 95 18.71 9.67 1.90
C ALA A 95 19.84 9.77 2.93
N ILE A 96 19.72 9.09 4.08
CA ILE A 96 20.79 9.02 5.08
C ILE A 96 21.99 8.23 4.53
N PHE A 97 21.81 6.97 4.14
CA PHE A 97 22.92 6.11 3.70
C PHE A 97 23.71 6.70 2.53
N LYS A 98 23.02 7.23 1.51
CA LYS A 98 23.65 7.78 0.30
C LYS A 98 24.03 9.24 0.49
N GLY A 99 23.09 10.07 0.95
CA GLY A 99 23.24 11.52 1.00
C GLY A 99 24.30 11.98 2.01
N THR A 100 24.48 11.24 3.11
CA THR A 100 25.48 11.57 4.15
C THR A 100 26.65 10.61 4.20
N ARG A 101 26.64 9.56 3.37
CA ARG A 101 27.59 8.44 3.42
C ARG A 101 27.68 7.80 4.80
N ASN A 102 26.56 7.74 5.51
CA ASN A 102 26.49 7.12 6.83
C ASN A 102 26.97 5.66 6.76
N PRO A 103 27.89 5.20 7.63
CA PRO A 103 28.48 3.86 7.54
C PRO A 103 27.61 2.77 8.19
N SER A 104 26.51 3.14 8.85
CA SER A 104 25.66 2.18 9.55
C SER A 104 25.04 1.16 8.60
N THR A 105 24.82 -0.06 9.07
CA THR A 105 24.09 -1.11 8.34
C THR A 105 22.63 -1.22 8.78
N ALA A 106 22.27 -0.57 9.89
CA ALA A 106 20.92 -0.46 10.42
C ALA A 106 20.64 0.96 10.92
N LEU A 107 19.45 1.48 10.62
CA LEU A 107 18.94 2.74 11.12
C LEU A 107 17.64 2.52 11.88
N ASN A 108 17.51 3.15 13.04
CA ASN A 108 16.31 3.13 13.87
C ASN A 108 15.57 4.46 13.75
N PHE A 109 14.28 4.40 13.46
CA PHE A 109 13.41 5.57 13.36
C PHE A 109 12.43 5.56 14.52
N LEU A 110 12.49 6.58 15.37
CA LEU A 110 11.54 6.83 16.46
C LEU A 110 10.32 7.55 15.89
N THR A 111 9.17 6.88 15.90
CA THR A 111 7.96 7.35 15.21
C THR A 111 6.76 7.33 16.17
N ALA A 112 5.64 7.94 15.77
CA ALA A 112 4.39 7.85 16.53
C ALA A 112 3.86 6.41 16.68
N SER A 113 4.25 5.50 15.77
CA SER A 113 3.87 4.08 15.78
C SER A 113 4.93 3.17 16.42
N GLY A 114 5.89 3.73 17.14
CA GLY A 114 7.02 3.00 17.72
C GLY A 114 8.27 3.03 16.86
N ILE A 115 9.19 2.10 17.10
CA ILE A 115 10.49 2.08 16.42
C ILE A 115 10.39 1.26 15.12
N LEU A 116 10.79 1.86 14.01
CA LEU A 116 10.96 1.18 12.73
C LEU A 116 12.45 1.03 12.43
N THR A 117 12.89 -0.17 12.06
CA THR A 117 14.29 -0.41 11.70
C THR A 117 14.42 -0.72 10.22
N VAL A 118 15.31 0.02 9.54
CA VAL A 118 15.72 -0.25 8.16
C VAL A 118 17.15 -0.78 8.15
N ARG A 119 17.40 -1.85 7.41
CA ARG A 119 18.70 -2.50 7.30
C ARG A 119 19.16 -2.60 5.84
N ARG A 120 20.47 -2.55 5.62
CA ARG A 120 21.13 -2.85 4.34
C ARG A 120 22.23 -3.88 4.53
N ALA A 121 22.59 -4.56 3.45
CA ALA A 121 23.55 -5.67 3.52
C ALA A 121 24.99 -5.23 3.82
N ALA A 122 25.45 -4.11 3.27
CA ALA A 122 26.82 -3.61 3.43
C ALA A 122 26.87 -2.08 3.43
N ALA A 123 27.91 -1.51 4.06
CA ALA A 123 28.04 -0.07 4.25
C ALA A 123 28.40 0.71 2.97
N ASP A 124 28.99 0.04 2.00
CA ASP A 124 29.55 0.58 0.76
C ASP A 124 28.60 0.49 -0.44
N SER A 125 27.43 -0.13 -0.27
CA SER A 125 26.37 -0.15 -1.28
C SER A 125 25.04 0.29 -0.67
N ILE A 126 24.20 0.99 -1.44
CA ILE A 126 22.80 1.20 -1.06
C ILE A 126 22.12 -0.18 -1.01
N GLY A 127 22.42 -1.02 -2.00
CA GLY A 127 21.98 -2.41 -2.05
C GLY A 127 20.46 -2.57 -1.94
N PRO A 128 19.98 -3.80 -1.72
CA PRO A 128 18.63 -4.02 -1.24
C PRO A 128 18.54 -3.63 0.24
N MET A 129 17.52 -2.83 0.59
CA MET A 129 17.17 -2.54 1.98
C MET A 129 15.97 -3.36 2.43
N SER A 130 15.91 -3.69 3.72
CA SER A 130 14.78 -4.36 4.36
C SER A 130 14.23 -3.51 5.49
N MET A 131 12.91 -3.53 5.64
CA MET A 131 12.21 -2.88 6.74
C MET A 131 11.23 -3.88 7.37
N ASP A 132 11.20 -3.88 8.70
CA ASP A 132 10.24 -4.70 9.44
C ASP A 132 8.87 -4.02 9.42
N LEU A 133 7.84 -4.75 8.97
CA LEU A 133 6.45 -4.31 9.04
C LEU A 133 5.68 -5.21 10.02
N PRO A 134 4.66 -4.68 10.71
CA PRO A 134 3.74 -5.53 11.46
C PRO A 134 3.07 -6.53 10.51
N SER A 135 2.93 -7.80 10.90
CA SER A 135 2.07 -8.74 10.17
C SER A 135 0.66 -8.67 10.72
N PHE A 136 -0.33 -8.69 9.82
CA PHE A 136 -1.70 -8.93 10.23
C PHE A 136 -2.05 -10.41 10.03
N PRO A 137 -2.36 -11.16 11.09
CA PRO A 137 -2.65 -12.58 10.96
C PRO A 137 -3.84 -12.80 10.04
N SER A 138 -3.74 -13.83 9.18
CA SER A 138 -4.76 -14.15 8.18
C SER A 138 -6.10 -14.58 8.76
N ASP A 139 -6.18 -14.87 10.06
CA ASP A 139 -7.44 -15.12 10.77
C ASP A 139 -8.30 -13.85 10.94
N SER A 140 -7.71 -12.67 10.71
CA SER A 140 -8.42 -11.40 10.64
C SER A 140 -9.24 -11.24 9.36
N ALA A 141 -9.08 -12.16 8.41
CA ALA A 141 -9.79 -12.19 7.15
C ALA A 141 -11.20 -12.76 7.33
N LYS A 142 -12.22 -11.99 6.96
CA LYS A 142 -13.60 -12.44 6.89
C LYS A 142 -14.14 -12.23 5.48
N VAL A 143 -14.97 -13.17 5.02
CA VAL A 143 -15.80 -12.90 3.84
C VAL A 143 -16.83 -11.86 4.27
N PRO A 144 -17.02 -10.75 3.51
CA PRO A 144 -18.04 -9.76 3.83
C PRO A 144 -19.40 -10.43 4.04
N ALA A 145 -20.12 -10.05 5.10
CA ALA A 145 -21.40 -10.68 5.46
C ALA A 145 -22.43 -10.62 4.33
N ASP A 146 -22.42 -9.53 3.55
CA ASP A 146 -23.31 -9.32 2.40
C ASP A 146 -22.97 -10.20 1.19
N TRP A 147 -21.89 -10.98 1.23
CA TRP A 147 -21.49 -11.93 0.19
C TRP A 147 -21.90 -13.38 0.51
N GLN A 148 -22.56 -13.61 1.66
CA GLN A 148 -23.11 -14.91 2.02
C GLN A 148 -24.56 -15.02 1.52
N SER A 149 -24.74 -15.63 0.35
CA SER A 149 -26.06 -16.09 -0.13
C SER A 149 -26.41 -17.45 0.50
N PRO A 150 -27.67 -17.73 0.89
CA PRO A 150 -28.09 -19.02 1.48
C PRO A 150 -27.97 -20.23 0.54
N ASP A 151 -27.78 -20.02 -0.77
CA ASP A 151 -27.61 -21.10 -1.75
C ASP A 151 -26.13 -21.46 -1.92
N SER A 152 -25.43 -21.69 -0.80
CA SER A 152 -24.00 -21.95 -0.75
C SER A 152 -23.67 -23.43 -0.88
N GLU A 153 -23.83 -23.98 -2.09
CA GLU A 153 -22.91 -24.99 -2.61
C GLU A 153 -21.95 -24.27 -3.57
N LEU A 154 -20.65 -24.60 -3.50
CA LEU A 154 -19.54 -23.99 -4.25
C LEU A 154 -19.92 -23.33 -5.59
N MET A 155 -19.43 -22.10 -5.79
CA MET A 155 -19.40 -21.36 -7.07
C MET A 155 -20.71 -20.69 -7.49
N GLN A 156 -20.68 -19.36 -7.57
CA GLN A 156 -21.01 -18.70 -8.83
C GLN A 156 -19.85 -17.78 -9.20
N VAL A 157 -18.92 -18.34 -9.97
CA VAL A 157 -18.31 -17.60 -11.07
C VAL A 157 -19.48 -17.05 -11.89
N TYR A 158 -19.52 -15.74 -12.14
CA TYR A 158 -20.46 -15.20 -13.11
C TYR A 158 -20.09 -15.77 -14.49
N ASP A 159 -20.83 -16.79 -14.92
CA ASP A 159 -20.76 -17.32 -16.28
C ASP A 159 -21.61 -16.41 -17.17
N TYR A 160 -20.97 -15.60 -18.02
CA TYR A 160 -21.65 -14.72 -18.96
C TYR A 160 -21.21 -15.07 -20.39
N ASP A 161 -22.09 -15.74 -21.12
CA ASP A 161 -21.89 -16.21 -22.49
C ASP A 161 -21.69 -15.05 -23.47
N HIS A 162 -20.63 -15.14 -24.27
CA HIS A 162 -20.10 -14.11 -25.17
C HIS A 162 -20.84 -13.99 -26.52
N ARG A 163 -22.15 -14.25 -26.58
CA ARG A 163 -22.94 -14.13 -27.83
C ARG A 163 -23.80 -12.88 -27.93
N ALA A 164 -23.24 -11.71 -27.61
CA ALA A 164 -23.69 -10.45 -28.20
C ALA A 164 -22.63 -9.36 -27.93
N THR A 165 -22.18 -8.72 -29.00
CA THR A 165 -21.24 -7.59 -29.02
C THR A 165 -21.80 -6.39 -28.27
N ARG A 166 -21.49 -6.24 -26.96
CA ARG A 166 -21.43 -4.94 -26.28
C ARG A 166 -20.26 -4.86 -25.30
N THR A 167 -19.54 -3.75 -25.39
CA THR A 167 -18.41 -3.35 -24.56
C THR A 167 -18.86 -3.20 -23.10
N LEU A 168 -18.24 -3.93 -22.17
CA LEU A 168 -18.52 -3.83 -20.73
C LEU A 168 -17.63 -2.73 -20.13
N GLN A 169 -18.19 -1.53 -20.01
CA GLN A 169 -17.71 -0.49 -19.11
C GLN A 169 -18.24 -0.78 -17.71
N LEU A 170 -17.45 -0.49 -16.67
CA LEU A 170 -17.87 -0.60 -15.26
C LEU A 170 -19.24 0.05 -15.08
N ALA A 171 -20.25 -0.76 -14.77
CA ALA A 171 -21.59 -0.30 -14.47
C ALA A 171 -21.80 -0.40 -12.96
N VAL A 172 -21.62 0.71 -12.25
CA VAL A 172 -22.40 0.91 -11.02
C VAL A 172 -23.83 1.17 -11.46
N CYS A 173 -24.73 0.32 -11.00
CA CYS A 173 -26.14 0.31 -11.33
C CYS A 173 -26.74 1.72 -11.26
N ARG A 174 -27.10 2.26 -12.43
CA ARG A 174 -28.04 3.38 -12.57
C ARG A 174 -29.41 2.73 -12.70
N TRP A 175 -30.19 2.68 -11.62
CA TRP A 175 -31.59 2.26 -11.69
C TRP A 175 -32.37 3.30 -12.51
N ARG A 176 -32.87 2.93 -13.69
CA ARG A 176 -34.07 3.55 -14.27
C ARG A 176 -35.23 2.64 -13.92
N CYS A 177 -36.03 3.07 -12.97
CA CYS A 177 -37.30 2.47 -12.64
C CYS A 177 -38.33 3.19 -13.52
N ASP A 178 -38.89 2.49 -14.50
CA ASP A 178 -40.22 2.73 -15.04
C ASP A 178 -40.69 1.40 -15.67
N GLU A 179 -41.88 0.95 -15.27
CA GLU A 179 -42.58 -0.26 -15.68
C GLU A 179 -42.24 -1.57 -14.93
N LEU A 180 -42.67 -1.66 -13.66
CA LEU A 180 -43.33 -2.86 -13.12
C LEU A 180 -44.22 -2.48 -11.92
N ALA A 181 -45.48 -2.90 -12.04
CA ALA A 181 -46.70 -2.78 -11.23
C ALA A 181 -46.64 -2.53 -9.70
N PRO A 182 -47.76 -2.04 -9.11
CA PRO A 182 -47.79 -1.40 -7.80
C PRO A 182 -48.13 -2.40 -6.69
N SER A 183 -47.17 -2.78 -5.84
CA SER A 183 -47.41 -3.19 -4.44
C SER A 183 -46.19 -3.89 -3.81
N ILE A 184 -45.06 -3.20 -3.68
CA ILE A 184 -44.02 -3.64 -2.73
C ILE A 184 -43.47 -2.41 -2.01
N SER A 185 -43.76 -2.32 -0.72
CA SER A 185 -43.21 -1.32 0.20
C SER A 185 -41.73 -1.61 0.47
N PHE A 186 -40.84 -0.80 -0.08
CA PHE A 186 -39.40 -0.87 0.22
C PHE A 186 -39.09 -0.23 1.56
N HIS A 187 -38.73 -1.03 2.55
CA HIS A 187 -37.97 -0.55 3.69
C HIS A 187 -36.59 -0.09 3.21
N LYS A 188 -36.17 1.13 3.60
CA LYS A 188 -34.80 1.63 3.46
C LYS A 188 -33.83 0.66 4.16
N LYS A 189 -33.34 -0.36 3.47
CA LYS A 189 -32.13 -1.09 3.86
C LYS A 189 -30.93 -0.38 3.23
N GLN A 190 -29.93 -0.06 4.07
CA GLN A 190 -28.65 0.50 3.66
C GLN A 190 -28.05 -0.33 2.51
N CYS A 191 -27.86 0.30 1.35
CA CYS A 191 -27.10 -0.30 0.25
C CYS A 191 -25.62 -0.30 0.64
N ASN A 192 -25.08 -1.46 0.99
CA ASN A 192 -23.68 -1.60 1.38
C ASN A 192 -22.76 -1.53 0.15
N LEU A 193 -21.48 -1.22 0.39
CA LEU A 193 -20.38 -1.04 -0.59
C LEU A 193 -20.34 -2.16 -1.66
N THR A 194 -20.76 -3.35 -1.26
CA THR A 194 -20.84 -4.60 -2.00
C THR A 194 -21.77 -4.58 -3.21
N ASP A 195 -22.87 -3.83 -3.18
CA ASP A 195 -23.79 -3.67 -4.33
C ASP A 195 -23.22 -2.77 -5.45
N LYS A 196 -22.10 -2.08 -5.19
CA LYS A 196 -21.58 -0.99 -6.05
C LYS A 196 -20.21 -1.28 -6.68
N LEU A 197 -19.57 -2.41 -6.37
CA LEU A 197 -18.20 -2.73 -6.82
C LEU A 197 -18.16 -3.86 -7.86
N ALA A 198 -18.55 -3.57 -9.11
CA ALA A 198 -18.20 -4.41 -10.26
C ALA A 198 -16.84 -3.96 -10.82
N LEU A 199 -15.75 -4.56 -10.31
CA LEU A 199 -14.38 -4.06 -10.48
C LEU A 199 -13.58 -4.64 -11.67
N PHE A 200 -14.15 -5.45 -12.56
CA PHE A 200 -13.32 -6.30 -13.43
C PHE A 200 -13.55 -6.17 -14.93
N SER A 201 -12.42 -6.04 -15.64
CA SER A 201 -12.23 -6.23 -17.07
C SER A 201 -12.56 -7.68 -17.49
N ARG A 202 -12.69 -7.94 -18.81
CA ARG A 202 -12.77 -9.28 -19.44
C ARG A 202 -11.52 -10.16 -19.24
N SER A 203 -10.74 -9.92 -18.18
CA SER A 203 -9.38 -10.46 -17.99
C SER A 203 -9.27 -11.48 -16.86
N ALA A 204 -10.33 -11.77 -16.11
CA ALA A 204 -10.34 -12.74 -15.00
C ALA A 204 -11.46 -13.77 -15.13
N THR A 205 -11.16 -15.02 -14.75
CA THR A 205 -12.09 -16.18 -14.72
C THR A 205 -12.82 -16.27 -13.39
N GLN A 206 -12.15 -15.86 -12.31
CA GLN A 206 -12.67 -15.92 -10.96
C GLN A 206 -12.18 -14.72 -10.16
N VAL A 207 -13.03 -14.25 -9.24
CA VAL A 207 -12.74 -13.16 -8.33
C VAL A 207 -13.16 -13.58 -6.93
N ARG A 208 -12.30 -13.34 -5.94
CA ARG A 208 -12.59 -13.56 -4.52
C ARG A 208 -12.33 -12.29 -3.73
N ALA A 209 -13.32 -11.82 -2.97
CA ALA A 209 -13.15 -10.69 -2.06
C ALA A 209 -12.97 -11.17 -0.61
N VAL A 210 -12.07 -10.52 0.11
CA VAL A 210 -11.72 -10.82 1.50
C VAL A 210 -11.56 -9.50 2.23
N GLU A 211 -12.32 -9.32 3.30
CA GLU A 211 -12.18 -8.16 4.18
C GLU A 211 -11.16 -8.49 5.27
N PHE A 212 -10.17 -7.62 5.43
CA PHE A 212 -9.21 -7.68 6.52
C PHE A 212 -9.49 -6.55 7.49
N GLN A 213 -9.67 -6.90 8.76
CA GLN A 213 -9.85 -5.92 9.83
C GLN A 213 -8.93 -6.23 11.00
N HIS A 214 -8.04 -5.29 11.35
CA HIS A 214 -7.19 -5.40 12.51
C HIS A 214 -7.04 -4.04 13.21
N ALA A 215 -7.41 -3.98 14.49
CA ALA A 215 -7.54 -2.74 15.24
C ALA A 215 -8.38 -1.70 14.46
N HIS A 216 -7.79 -0.55 14.11
CA HIS A 216 -8.46 0.52 13.35
C HIS A 216 -8.23 0.43 11.83
N LEU A 217 -7.49 -0.57 11.35
CA LEU A 217 -7.19 -0.73 9.93
C LEU A 217 -8.16 -1.72 9.29
N LYS A 218 -8.77 -1.30 8.18
CA LYS A 218 -9.67 -2.13 7.38
C LYS A 218 -9.27 -2.09 5.91
N TYR A 219 -8.95 -3.24 5.33
CA TYR A 219 -8.64 -3.37 3.90
C TYR A 219 -9.64 -4.29 3.22
N LEU A 220 -10.01 -3.96 1.98
CA LEU A 220 -10.71 -4.89 1.10
C LEU A 220 -9.71 -5.50 0.12
N LEU A 221 -9.37 -6.77 0.29
CA LEU A 221 -8.52 -7.52 -0.64
C LEU A 221 -9.38 -8.23 -1.67
N ILE A 222 -9.02 -8.13 -2.94
CA ILE A 222 -9.67 -8.79 -4.04
C ILE A 222 -8.64 -9.61 -4.81
N GLU A 223 -8.72 -10.92 -4.66
CA GLU A 223 -7.95 -11.89 -5.43
C GLU A 223 -8.61 -12.13 -6.79
N MET A 224 -7.81 -12.19 -7.85
CA MET A 224 -8.24 -12.50 -9.20
C MET A 224 -7.50 -13.70 -9.78
N THR A 225 -8.21 -14.53 -10.52
CA THR A 225 -7.62 -15.57 -11.38
C THR A 225 -7.65 -15.09 -12.82
N PRO A 226 -6.51 -15.00 -13.55
CA PRO A 226 -6.50 -14.47 -14.91
C PRO A 226 -7.13 -15.45 -15.93
N ASN A 227 -7.64 -14.91 -17.05
CA ASN A 227 -8.26 -15.67 -18.15
C ASN A 227 -7.28 -16.47 -19.02
N ALA A 228 -5.99 -16.20 -18.91
CA ALA A 228 -4.89 -16.85 -19.63
C ALA A 228 -3.59 -16.64 -18.83
N ASP A 229 -2.49 -17.23 -19.28
CA ASP A 229 -1.12 -17.11 -18.74
C ASP A 229 -0.52 -15.70 -18.92
N LYS A 230 -1.26 -14.67 -18.48
CA LYS A 230 -0.97 -13.23 -18.65
C LYS A 230 -1.36 -12.44 -17.40
N ALA A 231 -1.09 -12.99 -16.23
CA ALA A 231 -1.26 -12.37 -14.89
C ALA A 231 -0.91 -10.87 -14.87
N ALA A 232 0.29 -10.52 -15.33
CA ALA A 232 0.81 -9.15 -15.38
C ALA A 232 -0.01 -8.19 -16.27
N SER A 233 -0.56 -8.68 -17.38
CA SER A 233 -1.39 -7.87 -18.27
C SER A 233 -2.80 -7.71 -17.70
N ALA A 234 -3.35 -8.78 -17.11
CA ALA A 234 -4.69 -8.79 -16.53
C ALA A 234 -4.84 -7.75 -15.42
N ILE A 235 -3.90 -7.69 -14.48
CA ILE A 235 -3.96 -6.73 -13.37
C ILE A 235 -3.75 -5.27 -13.80
N ARG A 236 -2.88 -5.04 -14.82
CA ARG A 236 -2.63 -3.70 -15.37
C ARG A 236 -3.81 -3.17 -16.18
N ALA A 237 -4.59 -4.06 -16.81
CA ALA A 237 -5.77 -3.69 -17.59
C ALA A 237 -6.96 -3.22 -16.74
N ILE A 238 -6.88 -3.31 -15.41
CA ILE A 238 -7.96 -2.84 -14.52
C ILE A 238 -8.06 -1.31 -14.62
N THR A 239 -9.26 -0.81 -14.88
CA THR A 239 -9.55 0.64 -14.95
C THR A 239 -10.61 0.97 -13.90
N PRO A 240 -10.22 1.37 -12.68
CA PRO A 240 -11.20 1.63 -11.63
C PRO A 240 -12.01 2.91 -11.90
N ASP A 241 -13.30 2.86 -11.59
CA ASP A 241 -14.15 4.05 -11.59
C ASP A 241 -14.00 4.77 -10.23
N PHE A 242 -13.02 5.67 -10.15
CA PHE A 242 -12.66 6.33 -8.89
C PHE A 242 -13.81 7.16 -8.28
N MET A 243 -14.66 7.77 -9.11
CA MET A 243 -15.80 8.54 -8.64
C MET A 243 -16.79 7.65 -7.91
N ARG A 244 -17.08 6.48 -8.47
CA ARG A 244 -17.97 5.51 -7.82
C ARG A 244 -17.31 4.81 -6.64
N LEU A 245 -16.03 4.49 -6.71
CA LEU A 245 -15.30 3.94 -5.57
C LEU A 245 -15.31 4.92 -4.38
N LYS A 246 -15.11 6.21 -4.65
CA LYS A 246 -15.21 7.26 -3.65
C LYS A 246 -16.63 7.39 -3.09
N ALA A 247 -17.66 7.33 -3.94
CA ALA A 247 -19.06 7.42 -3.53
C ALA A 247 -19.59 6.18 -2.80
N ALA A 248 -19.00 5.01 -3.08
CA ALA A 248 -19.37 3.75 -2.45
C ALA A 248 -18.60 3.54 -1.13
N GLY A 249 -17.37 4.06 -1.05
CA GLY A 249 -16.42 3.87 0.04
C GLY A 249 -17.03 4.03 1.43
N SER A 250 -16.63 3.14 2.35
CA SER A 250 -16.83 3.36 3.79
C SER A 250 -15.69 4.23 4.31
N HIS A 251 -15.99 5.17 5.21
CA HIS A 251 -14.98 5.96 5.93
C HIS A 251 -14.03 5.08 6.75
N ASP A 252 -14.42 3.82 7.01
CA ASP A 252 -13.62 2.89 7.80
C ASP A 252 -12.58 2.13 6.97
N LEU A 253 -12.65 2.15 5.64
CA LEU A 253 -11.68 1.47 4.78
C LEU A 253 -10.43 2.33 4.60
N VAL A 254 -9.27 1.68 4.73
CA VAL A 254 -7.95 2.25 4.42
C VAL A 254 -7.69 2.18 2.92
N GLY A 255 -8.09 1.08 2.26
CA GLY A 255 -7.83 0.87 0.85
C GLY A 255 -8.40 -0.43 0.30
N ILE A 256 -8.44 -0.50 -1.03
CA ILE A 256 -8.80 -1.69 -1.79
C ILE A 256 -7.52 -2.22 -2.43
N ILE A 257 -7.16 -3.46 -2.10
CA ILE A 257 -6.02 -4.18 -2.67
C ILE A 257 -6.58 -5.13 -3.72
N VAL A 258 -6.15 -5.00 -4.97
CA VAL A 258 -6.40 -6.04 -5.99
C VAL A 258 -5.13 -6.84 -6.17
N THR A 259 -5.20 -8.17 -6.14
CA THR A 259 -4.02 -9.03 -6.19
C THR A 259 -4.27 -10.31 -6.98
N LEU A 260 -3.19 -10.88 -7.51
CA LEU A 260 -3.14 -12.20 -8.13
C LEU A 260 -1.71 -12.74 -8.06
N CYS A 261 -1.52 -14.03 -8.31
CA CYS A 261 -0.19 -14.62 -8.49
C CYS A 261 0.10 -14.91 -9.97
N ASP A 262 1.37 -14.98 -10.32
CA ASP A 262 1.81 -15.49 -11.62
C ASP A 262 1.62 -17.00 -11.76
N ASP A 263 1.75 -17.50 -12.98
CA ASP A 263 1.68 -18.93 -13.27
C ASP A 263 2.87 -19.62 -12.57
N GLY A 264 2.58 -20.48 -11.59
CA GLY A 264 3.57 -21.13 -10.72
C GLY A 264 3.73 -20.50 -9.32
N GLY A 265 3.02 -19.40 -9.03
CA GLY A 265 2.94 -18.79 -7.70
C GLY A 265 4.30 -18.32 -7.16
N SER A 266 5.20 -17.90 -8.04
CA SER A 266 6.54 -17.40 -7.70
C SER A 266 6.53 -15.90 -7.40
N LYS A 267 5.57 -15.18 -7.99
CA LYS A 267 5.44 -13.74 -7.93
C LYS A 267 4.00 -13.33 -7.65
N ILE A 268 3.84 -12.48 -6.65
CA ILE A 268 2.56 -11.85 -6.32
C ILE A 268 2.50 -10.50 -7.04
N LEU A 269 1.38 -10.23 -7.71
CA LEU A 269 1.09 -8.95 -8.32
C LEU A 269 -0.02 -8.26 -7.53
N SER A 270 0.07 -6.94 -7.40
CA SER A 270 -0.96 -6.15 -6.70
C SER A 270 -1.18 -4.78 -7.33
N ARG A 271 -2.30 -4.15 -7.01
CA ARG A 271 -2.59 -2.71 -7.17
C ARG A 271 -3.37 -2.24 -5.94
N PHE A 272 -3.25 -0.96 -5.61
CA PHE A 272 -3.85 -0.38 -4.41
C PHE A 272 -4.64 0.88 -4.75
N PHE A 273 -5.91 0.93 -4.35
CA PHE A 273 -6.81 2.04 -4.62
C PHE A 273 -7.43 2.57 -3.34
N ALA A 274 -7.37 3.88 -3.11
CA ALA A 274 -7.98 4.51 -1.94
C ALA A 274 -8.61 5.89 -2.25
N PRO A 275 -9.48 6.00 -3.27
CA PRO A 275 -10.01 7.29 -3.71
C PRO A 275 -10.83 8.04 -2.64
N PHE A 276 -11.32 7.32 -1.62
CA PHE A 276 -12.03 7.88 -0.46
C PHE A 276 -11.11 8.59 0.54
N VAL A 277 -9.80 8.32 0.55
CA VAL A 277 -8.82 9.11 1.33
C VAL A 277 -8.10 10.17 0.48
N GLY A 278 -8.57 10.40 -0.76
CA GLY A 278 -8.01 11.40 -1.66
C GLY A 278 -6.92 10.88 -2.61
N ILE A 279 -6.51 9.62 -2.50
CA ILE A 279 -5.49 9.00 -3.36
C ILE A 279 -6.16 7.95 -4.25
N ASN A 280 -6.36 8.26 -5.54
CA ASN A 280 -7.04 7.33 -6.46
C ASN A 280 -6.31 5.97 -6.55
N GLU A 281 -5.00 6.00 -6.78
CA GLU A 281 -4.12 4.83 -6.82
C GLU A 281 -2.77 5.20 -6.21
N ASP A 282 -2.31 4.39 -5.25
CA ASP A 282 -0.98 4.56 -4.65
C ASP A 282 0.06 3.81 -5.49
N PRO A 283 1.21 4.43 -5.87
CA PRO A 283 2.20 3.78 -6.72
C PRO A 283 2.75 2.47 -6.15
N VAL A 284 3.16 2.46 -4.88
CA VAL A 284 3.66 1.28 -4.17
C VAL A 284 3.36 1.39 -2.68
N THR A 285 2.54 0.46 -2.16
CA THR A 285 1.96 0.56 -0.82
C THR A 285 2.61 -0.46 0.11
N GLY A 286 3.65 -0.04 0.84
CA GLY A 286 4.36 -0.92 1.78
C GLY A 286 3.43 -1.55 2.83
N SER A 287 2.47 -0.79 3.37
CA SER A 287 1.51 -1.30 4.35
C SER A 287 0.60 -2.39 3.78
N ALA A 288 0.29 -2.41 2.49
CA ALA A 288 -0.52 -3.47 1.88
C ALA A 288 0.14 -4.85 2.02
N PHE A 289 1.48 -4.91 2.14
CA PHE A 289 2.23 -6.16 2.31
C PHE A 289 2.07 -6.80 3.69
N SER A 290 1.65 -6.04 4.70
CA SER A 290 1.22 -6.61 5.99
C SER A 290 -0.01 -7.52 5.87
N VAL A 291 -0.79 -7.37 4.79
CA VAL A 291 -1.97 -8.18 4.46
C VAL A 291 -1.63 -9.20 3.36
N LEU A 292 -0.97 -8.77 2.28
CA LEU A 292 -0.66 -9.62 1.13
C LEU A 292 0.25 -10.81 1.50
N VAL A 293 1.28 -10.58 2.30
CA VAL A 293 2.25 -11.63 2.67
C VAL A 293 1.59 -12.78 3.44
N PRO A 294 0.89 -12.54 4.58
CA PRO A 294 0.23 -13.62 5.30
C PRO A 294 -0.92 -14.26 4.50
N TYR A 295 -1.60 -13.49 3.62
CA TYR A 295 -2.62 -14.04 2.73
C TYR A 295 -2.03 -15.07 1.76
N TRP A 296 -1.03 -14.67 0.98
CA TRP A 296 -0.42 -15.54 -0.03
C TRP A 296 0.44 -16.66 0.58
N HIS A 297 1.02 -16.46 1.77
CA HIS A 297 1.60 -17.55 2.55
C HIS A 297 0.60 -18.68 2.81
N LYS A 298 -0.64 -18.33 3.18
CA LYS A 298 -1.71 -19.32 3.43
C LYS A 298 -2.15 -20.01 2.13
N GLN A 299 -2.23 -19.28 1.01
CA GLN A 299 -2.65 -19.85 -0.27
C GLN A 299 -1.57 -20.70 -0.95
N LEU A 300 -0.30 -20.28 -0.89
CA LEU A 300 0.81 -20.87 -1.67
C LEU A 300 1.76 -21.71 -0.83
N HIS A 301 1.65 -21.70 0.50
CA HIS A 301 2.54 -22.39 1.43
C HIS A 301 4.04 -22.04 1.25
N LYS A 302 4.31 -20.78 0.92
CA LYS A 302 5.68 -20.23 0.77
C LYS A 302 5.93 -19.13 1.80
N ASP A 303 7.17 -19.02 2.27
CA ASP A 303 7.58 -17.98 3.23
C ASP A 303 8.13 -16.73 2.56
N SER A 304 8.52 -16.80 1.28
CA SER A 304 9.10 -15.69 0.53
C SER A 304 8.51 -15.59 -0.87
N PHE A 305 8.31 -14.36 -1.33
CA PHE A 305 7.68 -14.03 -2.60
C PHE A 305 8.42 -12.90 -3.29
N GLN A 306 8.57 -13.01 -4.61
CA GLN A 306 8.73 -11.82 -5.43
C GLN A 306 7.38 -11.08 -5.46
N ALA A 307 7.42 -9.75 -5.40
CA ALA A 307 6.22 -8.95 -5.45
C ALA A 307 6.37 -7.74 -6.39
N GLU A 308 5.29 -7.42 -7.09
CA GLU A 308 5.21 -6.21 -7.90
C GLU A 308 3.85 -5.51 -7.68
N GLN A 309 3.89 -4.23 -7.33
CA GLN A 309 2.71 -3.38 -7.40
C GLN A 309 2.65 -2.79 -8.80
N CYS A 310 1.68 -3.25 -9.59
CA CYS A 310 1.52 -2.99 -11.01
C CYS A 310 0.76 -1.66 -11.29
N SER A 311 1.08 -0.60 -10.55
CA SER A 311 0.62 0.75 -10.84
C SER A 311 1.30 1.29 -12.12
N ALA A 312 0.92 2.49 -12.57
CA ALA A 312 1.55 3.14 -13.71
C ALA A 312 3.06 3.34 -13.54
N ARG A 313 3.49 3.70 -12.32
CA ARG A 313 4.91 3.79 -11.96
C ARG A 313 5.50 2.40 -11.79
N GLY A 314 4.79 1.49 -11.13
CA GLY A 314 5.28 0.16 -10.85
C GLY A 314 6.30 0.16 -9.71
N GLY A 315 6.31 -0.89 -8.89
CA GLY A 315 7.33 -1.07 -7.87
C GLY A 315 7.57 -2.54 -7.60
N ARG A 316 8.83 -2.90 -7.35
CA ARG A 316 9.23 -4.28 -7.10
C ARG A 316 9.81 -4.38 -5.71
N LEU A 317 9.41 -5.44 -5.01
CA LEU A 317 10.02 -5.80 -3.74
C LEU A 317 10.03 -7.31 -3.57
N THR A 318 10.90 -7.79 -2.68
CA THR A 318 10.77 -9.13 -2.13
C THR A 318 10.03 -9.02 -0.80
N ALA A 319 9.16 -9.98 -0.51
CA ALA A 319 8.36 -9.99 0.69
C ALA A 319 8.51 -11.35 1.38
N GLU A 320 8.76 -11.35 2.68
CA GLU A 320 9.04 -12.54 3.45
C GLU A 320 8.21 -12.53 4.73
N LEU A 321 7.59 -13.67 5.06
CA LEU A 321 6.97 -13.88 6.35
C LEU A 321 8.03 -14.37 7.32
N VAL A 322 8.46 -13.53 8.26
CA VAL A 322 9.44 -13.90 9.27
C VAL A 322 8.71 -14.17 10.58
N ARG A 323 9.00 -15.32 11.20
CA ARG A 323 8.50 -15.63 12.54
C ARG A 323 9.31 -14.85 13.56
N ASP A 324 8.68 -13.99 14.34
CA ASP A 324 9.33 -13.37 15.48
C ASP A 324 9.23 -14.33 16.67
N ILE A 325 10.35 -14.97 17.00
CA ILE A 325 10.46 -15.96 18.06
C ILE A 325 10.41 -15.29 19.45
N SER A 326 10.72 -13.99 19.53
CA SER A 326 10.83 -13.24 20.79
C SER A 326 9.50 -12.64 21.27
N ALA A 327 8.61 -12.28 20.33
CA ALA A 327 7.34 -11.62 20.61
C ALA A 327 6.11 -12.55 20.53
N CYS A 328 6.29 -13.83 20.16
CA CYS A 328 5.18 -14.75 19.87
C CYS A 328 4.18 -14.21 18.82
N THR A 329 4.64 -13.33 17.94
CA THR A 329 3.89 -12.74 16.82
C THR A 329 4.54 -13.13 15.49
N ARG A 330 3.76 -13.17 14.41
CA ARG A 330 4.32 -13.25 13.05
C ARG A 330 4.56 -11.82 12.58
N ASN A 331 5.69 -11.53 11.94
CA ASN A 331 5.98 -10.23 11.33
C ASN A 331 6.07 -10.40 9.81
N ALA A 332 5.53 -9.46 9.05
CA ALA A 332 5.69 -9.43 7.60
C ALA A 332 6.92 -8.56 7.35
N VAL A 333 8.01 -9.14 6.89
CA VAL A 333 9.22 -8.38 6.56
C VAL A 333 9.20 -8.14 5.05
N ALA A 334 9.04 -6.88 4.65
CA ALA A 334 9.32 -6.49 3.28
C ALA A 334 10.84 -6.39 3.13
N LYS A 335 11.49 -7.48 2.69
CA LYS A 335 12.92 -7.50 2.39
C LYS A 335 13.12 -7.23 0.92
N GLY A 336 13.77 -6.14 0.54
CA GLY A 336 14.16 -5.91 -0.84
C GLY A 336 13.46 -4.69 -1.39
N THR A 337 13.96 -3.54 -0.97
CA THR A 337 13.52 -2.26 -1.50
C THR A 337 14.79 -1.53 -1.89
N HIS A 338 14.94 -1.34 -3.19
CA HIS A 338 15.87 -0.35 -3.69
C HIS A 338 15.17 1.00 -3.55
N ALA A 339 15.90 2.02 -3.15
CA ALA A 339 15.41 3.39 -3.22
C ALA A 339 16.44 4.17 -4.01
N LEU A 340 15.96 4.81 -5.07
CA LEU A 340 16.78 5.63 -5.96
C LEU A 340 16.49 7.09 -5.62
N ASP A 341 17.54 7.80 -5.23
CA ASP A 341 17.51 9.25 -5.15
C ASP A 341 17.53 9.84 -6.58
N VAL A 342 16.54 10.68 -6.88
CA VAL A 342 16.25 11.24 -8.20
C VAL A 342 16.41 12.76 -8.27
N GLY A 343 16.84 13.41 -7.19
CA GLY A 343 16.95 14.87 -7.11
C GLY A 343 17.82 15.34 -5.96
#